data_AF-A0A9P4K8K8-F1
#
_entry.id   AF-A0A9P4K8K8-F1
#
_cell.length_a   1.000
_cell.length_b   1.000
_cell.length_c   1.000
_cell.angle_alpha   90.00
_cell.angle_beta   90.00
_cell.angle_gamma   90.00
#
_symmetry.space_group_name_H-M   'P 1'
#
loop_
_entity.id
_entity.type
_entity.pdbx_description
1 polymer ?
#
loop_
_entity_poly.entity_id
_entity_poly.type
_entity_poly.pdbx_seq_one_letter_code
_entity_poly.pdbx_strand_id
1 'polypeptide(L)'
;MSTQTASKSELGIHWESPVLMYACFLGGIVFSILHHVFNASLHGQSVLDDNEQQWVQRAGTAIAFLVKLLFTTATGTAYTQWFWYRMRESPKTLKIADILFGIVYQPFTFVYIRVWAHHLPLAFLAIVTW
;
A
#
# COMPACT_ATOMS: atom_id res chain seq x y z
N MET A 1 4.48 42.66 -23.36
CA MET A 1 3.37 41.77 -22.97
C MET A 1 3.96 40.37 -22.86
N SER A 2 3.97 39.84 -21.64
CA SER A 2 4.81 38.74 -21.15
C SER A 2 4.34 37.34 -21.59
N THR A 3 5.28 36.55 -22.11
CA THR A 3 5.54 35.11 -21.91
C THR A 3 4.36 34.12 -21.84
N GLN A 4 4.33 33.20 -22.80
CA GLN A 4 3.99 31.80 -22.50
C GLN A 4 4.93 30.87 -23.28
N THR A 5 6.06 30.56 -22.64
CA THR A 5 6.93 29.45 -23.03
C THR A 5 6.14 28.16 -22.86
N ALA A 6 5.91 27.43 -23.94
CA ALA A 6 5.37 26.08 -23.91
C ALA A 6 6.25 25.22 -22.97
N SER A 7 5.68 24.88 -21.81
CA SER A 7 6.31 24.09 -20.78
C SER A 7 6.51 22.66 -21.27
N LYS A 8 7.74 22.18 -21.20
CA LYS A 8 8.14 20.78 -21.41
C LYS A 8 7.24 19.82 -20.63
N SER A 9 6.44 18.99 -21.33
CA SER A 9 6.22 17.56 -21.02
C SER A 9 5.01 16.95 -21.77
N GLU A 10 4.99 16.97 -23.11
CA GLU A 10 3.98 16.21 -23.89
C GLU A 10 4.21 14.68 -23.93
N LEU A 11 5.14 14.18 -23.10
CA LEU A 11 5.38 12.75 -22.88
C LEU A 11 5.29 12.47 -21.37
N GLY A 12 4.16 12.83 -20.76
CA GLY A 12 3.89 12.59 -19.35
C GLY A 12 3.70 11.09 -19.09
N ILE A 13 4.78 10.31 -19.00
CA ILE A 13 4.69 8.96 -18.45
C ILE A 13 4.61 9.13 -16.93
N HIS A 14 3.47 8.74 -16.34
CA HIS A 14 3.18 8.89 -14.91
C HIS A 14 3.96 7.85 -14.07
N TRP A 15 5.31 7.85 -14.15
CA TRP A 15 6.18 6.89 -13.47
C TRP A 15 6.17 7.03 -11.94
N GLU A 16 5.64 8.12 -11.41
CA GLU A 16 5.58 8.37 -9.96
C GLU A 16 4.85 7.25 -9.23
N SER A 17 3.70 6.78 -9.74
CA SER A 17 2.94 5.72 -9.08
C SER A 17 3.61 4.34 -9.16
N PRO A 18 4.11 3.87 -10.32
CA PRO A 18 4.91 2.65 -10.38
C PRO A 18 6.15 2.71 -9.50
N VAL A 19 6.90 3.81 -9.54
CA VAL A 19 8.13 3.98 -8.73
C VAL A 19 7.80 3.94 -7.24
N LEU A 20 6.75 4.64 -6.79
CA LEU A 20 6.31 4.60 -5.40
C LEU A 20 5.88 3.18 -5.00
N MET A 21 5.10 2.50 -5.83
CA MET A 21 4.64 1.13 -5.58
C MET A 21 5.83 0.17 -5.41
N TYR A 22 6.79 0.19 -6.34
CA TYR A 22 7.98 -0.66 -6.26
C TYR A 22 8.90 -0.29 -5.10
N ALA A 23 9.13 1.01 -4.87
CA ALA A 23 9.96 1.48 -3.77
C ALA A 23 9.37 1.09 -2.41
N CYS A 24 8.06 1.25 -2.22
CA CYS A 24 7.36 0.83 -1.01
C CYS A 24 7.38 -0.70 -0.86
N PHE A 25 7.19 -1.47 -1.92
CA PHE A 25 7.25 -2.92 -1.86
C PHE A 25 8.63 -3.44 -1.47
N LEU A 26 9.68 -2.96 -2.14
CA LEU A 26 11.07 -3.33 -1.83
C LEU A 26 11.46 -2.86 -0.42
N GLY A 27 11.07 -1.65 -0.04
CA GLY A 27 11.23 -1.15 1.32
C GLY A 27 10.58 -2.06 2.34
N GLY A 28 9.32 -2.48 2.12
CA GLY A 28 8.61 -3.39 3.00
C GLY A 28 9.33 -4.72 3.20
N ILE A 29 9.90 -5.30 2.13
CA ILE A 29 10.72 -6.51 2.20
C ILE A 29 11.97 -6.27 3.06
N VAL A 30 12.69 -5.18 2.83
CA VAL A 30 13.91 -4.83 3.59
C VAL A 30 13.60 -4.67 5.07
N PHE A 31 12.55 -3.90 5.42
CA PHE A 31 12.14 -3.72 6.81
C PHE A 31 11.60 -5.01 7.44
N SER A 32 10.99 -5.90 6.67
CA SER A 32 10.52 -7.20 7.17
C SER A 32 11.69 -8.11 7.53
N ILE A 33 12.72 -8.15 6.69
CA ILE A 33 13.98 -8.84 6.99
C ILE A 33 14.64 -8.21 8.21
N LEU A 34 14.71 -6.88 8.28
CA LEU A 34 15.24 -6.16 9.45
C LEU A 34 14.49 -6.54 10.73
N HIS A 35 13.16 -6.58 10.70
CA HIS A 35 12.34 -7.01 11.83
C HIS A 35 12.63 -8.45 12.25
N HIS A 36 12.77 -9.35 11.28
CA HIS A 36 13.08 -10.75 11.53
C HIS A 36 14.47 -10.92 12.16
N VAL A 37 15.49 -10.26 11.61
CA VAL A 37 16.85 -10.26 12.14
C VAL A 37 16.91 -9.62 13.53
N PHE A 38 16.19 -8.51 13.74
CA PHE A 38 16.08 -7.86 15.04
C PHE A 38 15.51 -8.82 16.09
N ASN A 39 14.39 -9.48 15.80
CA ASN A 39 13.79 -10.47 16.71
C ASN A 39 14.70 -11.69 16.93
N ALA A 40 15.38 -12.16 15.89
CA ALA A 40 16.33 -13.26 16.01
C ALA A 40 17.53 -12.89 16.90
N SER A 41 18.02 -11.65 16.82
CA SER A 41 19.14 -11.17 17.66
C SER A 41 18.78 -11.08 19.14
N LEU A 42 17.49 -10.92 19.45
CA LEU A 42 16.95 -10.86 20.81
C LEU A 42 16.57 -12.25 21.34
N HIS A 43 16.54 -13.27 20.48
CA HIS A 43 16.13 -14.61 20.88
C HIS A 43 17.13 -15.21 21.87
N GLY A 44 16.64 -15.58 23.06
CA GLY A 44 17.46 -16.18 24.12
C GLY A 44 18.26 -15.18 24.96
N GLN A 45 18.12 -13.87 24.74
CA GLN A 45 18.71 -12.86 25.63
C GLN A 45 17.86 -12.68 26.89
N SER A 46 18.52 -12.65 28.05
CA SER A 46 17.90 -12.34 29.33
C SER A 46 17.65 -10.85 29.44
N VAL A 47 16.40 -10.46 29.70
CA VAL A 47 16.03 -9.06 29.98
C VAL A 47 16.70 -8.62 31.29
N LEU A 48 17.58 -7.63 31.23
CA LEU A 48 18.30 -7.11 32.40
C LEU A 48 17.47 -6.08 33.18
N ASP A 49 16.64 -5.29 32.48
CA ASP A 49 15.81 -4.23 33.05
C ASP A 49 14.49 -4.05 32.29
N ASP A 50 13.43 -3.64 33.00
CA ASP A 50 12.10 -3.38 32.43
C ASP A 50 12.16 -2.25 31.39
N ASN A 51 13.03 -1.27 31.59
CA ASN A 51 13.23 -0.17 30.64
C ASN A 51 13.83 -0.68 29.32
N GLU A 52 14.77 -1.60 29.37
CA GLU A 52 15.37 -2.23 28.18
C GLU A 52 14.31 -3.00 27.39
N GLN A 53 13.49 -3.80 28.07
CA GLN A 53 12.40 -4.54 27.45
C GLN A 53 11.40 -3.61 26.75
N GLN A 54 11.04 -2.48 27.38
CA GLN A 54 10.14 -1.51 26.78
C GLN A 54 10.73 -0.87 25.52
N TRP A 55 12.02 -0.50 25.53
CA TRP A 55 12.68 0.07 24.36
C TRP A 55 12.78 -0.93 23.20
N VAL A 56 13.14 -2.17 23.50
CA VAL A 56 13.16 -3.27 22.52
C VAL A 56 11.77 -3.49 21.92
N GLN A 57 10.72 -3.51 22.75
CA GLN A 57 9.35 -3.71 22.28
C GLN A 57 8.84 -2.53 21.44
N ARG A 58 9.16 -1.29 21.83
CA ARG A 58 8.84 -0.08 21.04
C ARG A 58 9.54 -0.09 19.69
N ALA A 59 10.83 -0.42 19.66
CA ALA A 59 11.61 -0.53 18.43
C ALA A 59 11.04 -1.60 17.49
N GLY A 60 10.77 -2.82 18.01
CA GLY A 60 10.16 -3.89 17.23
C GLY A 60 8.79 -3.50 16.67
N THR A 61 7.94 -2.88 17.50
CA THR A 61 6.61 -2.39 17.07
C THR A 61 6.72 -1.31 16.00
N ALA A 62 7.66 -0.38 16.12
CA ALA A 62 7.87 0.67 15.13
C ALA A 62 8.30 0.09 13.77
N ILE A 63 9.23 -0.89 13.77
CA ILE A 63 9.65 -1.56 12.53
C ILE A 63 8.48 -2.34 11.92
N ALA A 64 7.71 -3.07 12.72
CA ALA A 64 6.53 -3.80 12.24
C ALA A 64 5.48 -2.85 11.64
N PHE A 65 5.26 -1.69 12.26
CA PHE A 65 4.37 -0.67 11.73
C PHE A 65 4.85 -0.10 10.40
N LEU A 66 6.16 0.14 10.24
CA LEU A 66 6.75 0.58 8.98
C LEU A 66 6.58 -0.47 7.86
N VAL A 67 6.78 -1.75 8.17
CA VAL A 67 6.52 -2.85 7.21
C VAL A 67 5.07 -2.81 6.74
N LYS A 68 4.12 -2.71 7.68
CA LYS A 68 2.68 -2.62 7.34
C LYS A 68 2.40 -1.40 6.47
N LEU A 69 2.87 -0.22 6.88
CA LEU A 69 2.68 1.04 6.15
C LEU A 69 3.19 0.95 4.71
N LEU A 70 4.39 0.39 4.51
CA LEU A 70 5.00 0.26 3.19
C LEU A 70 4.21 -0.70 2.29
N PHE A 71 3.80 -1.86 2.80
CA PHE A 71 2.99 -2.79 2.02
C PHE A 71 1.60 -2.26 1.72
N THR A 72 0.91 -1.67 2.70
CA THR A 72 -0.41 -1.02 2.49
C THR A 72 -0.31 0.10 1.45
N THR A 73 0.77 0.88 1.46
CA THR A 73 0.99 1.94 0.45
C THR A 73 1.22 1.36 -0.94
N ALA A 74 2.01 0.28 -1.05
CA ALA A 74 2.25 -0.39 -2.31
C ALA A 74 0.97 -1.02 -2.89
N THR A 75 0.21 -1.75 -2.09
CA THR A 75 -1.05 -2.39 -2.53
C THR A 75 -2.14 -1.37 -2.81
N GLY A 76 -2.24 -0.29 -2.03
CA GLY A 76 -3.15 0.82 -2.29
C GLY A 76 -2.86 1.51 -3.62
N THR A 77 -1.57 1.78 -3.90
CA THR A 77 -1.16 2.38 -5.18
C THR A 77 -1.45 1.43 -6.35
N ALA A 78 -1.17 0.13 -6.20
CA ALA A 78 -1.49 -0.89 -7.20
C ALA A 78 -3.01 -0.97 -7.46
N TYR A 79 -3.82 -0.92 -6.41
CA TYR A 79 -5.27 -0.90 -6.49
C TYR A 79 -5.76 0.30 -7.30
N THR A 80 -5.29 1.51 -6.97
CA THR A 80 -5.65 2.73 -7.70
C THR A 80 -5.27 2.64 -9.17
N GLN A 81 -4.06 2.16 -9.50
CA GLN A 81 -3.61 2.00 -10.88
C GLN A 81 -4.50 1.01 -11.65
N TRP A 82 -4.77 -0.16 -11.09
CA TRP A 82 -5.62 -1.17 -11.73
C TRP A 82 -7.07 -0.70 -11.86
N PHE A 83 -7.59 0.01 -10.87
CA PHE A 83 -8.93 0.61 -10.90
C PHE A 83 -9.10 1.55 -12.10
N TRP A 84 -8.18 2.52 -12.26
CA TRP A 84 -8.24 3.48 -13.36
C TRP A 84 -8.04 2.80 -14.73
N TYR A 85 -7.15 1.80 -14.81
CA TYR A 85 -6.98 1.00 -16.03
C TYR A 85 -8.29 0.33 -16.45
N ARG A 86 -8.96 -0.36 -15.51
CA ARG A 86 -10.21 -1.08 -15.80
C ARG A 86 -11.38 -0.16 -16.11
N MET A 87 -11.44 1.01 -15.48
CA MET A 87 -12.49 1.99 -15.78
C MET A 87 -12.34 2.59 -17.19
N ARG A 88 -11.10 2.71 -17.70
CA ARG A 88 -10.85 3.12 -19.09
C ARG A 88 -11.25 2.04 -20.10
N GLU A 89 -11.05 0.75 -19.77
CA GLU A 89 -11.47 -0.37 -20.63
C GLU A 89 -13.00 -0.57 -20.63
N SER A 90 -13.70 -0.16 -19.58
CA SER A 90 -15.15 -0.33 -19.45
C SER A 90 -15.72 0.82 -18.64
N PRO A 91 -16.31 1.84 -19.28
CA PRO A 91 -16.97 2.95 -18.60
C PRO A 91 -18.18 2.41 -17.83
N LYS A 92 -17.96 1.95 -16.60
CA LYS A 92 -19.05 1.59 -15.68
C LYS A 92 -19.65 2.88 -15.12
N THR A 93 -20.92 2.84 -14.78
CA THR A 93 -21.67 3.98 -14.22
C THR A 93 -20.91 4.59 -13.04
N LEU A 94 -20.87 5.93 -12.91
CA LEU A 94 -20.18 6.66 -11.82
C LEU A 94 -20.43 6.06 -10.42
N LYS A 95 -21.64 5.56 -10.19
CA LYS A 95 -22.05 4.88 -8.96
C LYS A 95 -21.17 3.67 -8.60
N ILE A 96 -20.66 2.92 -9.58
CA ILE A 96 -19.79 1.76 -9.36
C ILE A 96 -18.35 2.22 -9.04
N ALA A 97 -17.91 3.34 -9.63
CA ALA A 97 -16.61 3.94 -9.33
C ALA A 97 -16.55 4.43 -7.87
N ASP A 98 -17.59 5.12 -7.40
CA ASP A 98 -17.67 5.61 -6.01
C ASP A 98 -17.67 4.47 -4.98
N ILE A 99 -18.39 3.37 -5.26
CA ILE A 99 -18.41 2.18 -4.40
C ILE A 99 -17.01 1.54 -4.30
N LEU A 100 -16.31 1.43 -5.42
CA LEU A 100 -14.96 0.85 -5.46
C LEU A 100 -13.93 1.74 -4.76
N PHE A 101 -14.01 3.06 -4.94
CA PHE A 101 -13.12 3.98 -4.24
C PHE A 101 -13.37 3.98 -2.72
N GLY A 102 -14.64 3.89 -2.31
CA GLY A 102 -15.03 3.78 -0.91
C GLY A 102 -14.49 2.55 -0.19
N ILE A 103 -14.21 1.43 -0.88
CA ILE A 103 -13.69 0.18 -0.28
C ILE A 103 -12.30 0.35 0.33
N VAL A 104 -11.46 1.22 -0.24
CA VAL A 104 -10.10 1.48 0.27
C VAL A 104 -10.16 2.25 1.59
N TYR A 105 -11.22 3.03 1.82
CA TYR A 105 -11.37 3.90 2.99
C TYR A 105 -12.44 3.43 3.99
N GLN A 106 -13.31 2.49 3.60
CA GLN A 106 -14.41 1.98 4.41
C GLN A 106 -14.51 0.44 4.32
N PRO A 107 -14.14 -0.28 5.40
CA PRO A 107 -14.12 -1.75 5.43
C PRO A 107 -15.52 -2.39 5.37
N PHE A 108 -16.59 -1.62 5.53
CA PHE A 108 -17.96 -2.13 5.56
C PHE A 108 -18.60 -2.31 4.17
N THR A 109 -17.94 -1.86 3.10
CA THR A 109 -18.47 -1.93 1.72
C THR A 109 -18.27 -3.31 1.06
N PHE A 110 -17.67 -4.28 1.77
CA PHE A 110 -17.47 -5.67 1.34
C PHE A 110 -18.78 -6.47 1.08
N VAL A 111 -19.94 -5.92 1.43
CA VAL A 111 -21.25 -6.62 1.35
C VAL A 111 -21.75 -6.82 -0.10
N TYR A 112 -21.21 -6.10 -1.09
CA TYR A 112 -21.56 -6.33 -2.51
C TYR A 112 -20.71 -7.44 -3.16
N ILE A 113 -20.80 -8.65 -2.60
CA ILE A 113 -20.06 -9.87 -2.98
C ILE A 113 -20.22 -10.28 -4.46
N ARG A 114 -21.27 -9.78 -5.13
CA ARG A 114 -21.61 -10.11 -6.52
C ARG A 114 -20.71 -9.43 -7.56
N VAL A 115 -19.97 -8.37 -7.20
CA VAL A 115 -18.98 -7.70 -8.07
C VAL A 115 -17.65 -8.47 -8.13
N TRP A 116 -17.40 -9.34 -7.15
CA TRP A 116 -16.10 -9.97 -6.89
C TRP A 116 -15.84 -11.21 -7.75
N ALA A 117 -16.89 -11.87 -8.24
CA ALA A 117 -16.75 -13.11 -9.03
C ALA A 117 -16.10 -12.91 -10.42
N HIS A 118 -16.05 -11.68 -10.94
CA HIS A 118 -15.48 -11.39 -12.26
C HIS A 118 -14.13 -10.63 -12.22
N HIS A 119 -13.67 -10.17 -11.05
CA HIS A 119 -12.51 -9.30 -10.90
C HIS A 119 -11.60 -9.72 -9.72
N LEU A 120 -11.24 -11.01 -9.68
CA LEU A 120 -10.37 -11.65 -8.67
C LEU A 120 -9.09 -10.87 -8.27
N PRO A 121 -8.36 -10.21 -9.19
CA PRO A 121 -7.12 -9.52 -8.82
C PRO A 121 -7.36 -8.31 -7.89
N LEU A 122 -8.46 -7.60 -8.11
CA LEU A 122 -8.81 -6.41 -7.33
C LEU A 122 -9.27 -6.77 -5.92
N ALA A 123 -9.95 -7.91 -5.84
CA ALA A 123 -10.38 -8.48 -4.61
C ALA A 123 -9.21 -8.83 -3.68
N PHE A 124 -8.21 -9.49 -4.25
CA PHE A 124 -7.00 -9.86 -3.55
C PHE A 124 -6.25 -8.64 -3.02
N LEU A 125 -6.05 -7.60 -3.85
CA LEU A 125 -5.37 -6.38 -3.42
C LEU A 125 -6.09 -5.68 -2.27
N ALA A 126 -7.43 -5.61 -2.31
CA ALA A 126 -8.20 -5.03 -1.22
C ALA A 126 -8.04 -5.82 0.08
N ILE A 127 -8.11 -7.16 0.02
CA ILE A 127 -7.91 -8.04 1.19
C ILE A 127 -6.50 -7.87 1.78
N VAL A 128 -5.45 -7.86 0.95
CA VAL A 128 -4.06 -7.69 1.42
C VAL A 128 -3.81 -6.31 2.02
N THR A 129 -4.63 -5.31 1.68
CA THR A 129 -4.49 -3.94 2.21
C THR A 129 -4.98 -3.82 3.65
N TRP A 130 -5.89 -4.68 4.11
CA TRP A 130 -6.47 -4.69 5.46
C TRP A 130 -5.65 -5.53 6.46
#